data_AF-A0A5C8TPM6-F1
#
_entry.id   AF-A0A5C8TPM6-F1
#
_cell.length_a   1.000
_cell.length_b   1.000
_cell.length_c   1.000
_cell.angle_alpha   90.00
_cell.angle_beta   90.00
_cell.angle_gamma   90.00
#
_symmetry.space_group_name_H-M   'P 1'
#
loop_
_entity.id
_entity.type
_entity.pdbx_description
1 polymer ?
#
loop_
_entity_poly.entity_id
_entity_poly.type
_entity_poly.pdbx_seq_one_letter_code
_entity_poly.pdbx_strand_id
1 'polypeptide(L)' 'MHPQPHEPPVEIRLTEAETIALAYRRAARGDAWSALVRAIEDALSDLAEAERRRLQRDRLISHGYVRGQRPGA' A
#
# COMPACT_ATOMS: atom_id res chain seq x y z
N MET A 1 4.35 -52.60 -10.15
CA MET A 1 4.61 -51.15 -9.97
C MET A 1 3.36 -50.41 -10.37
N HIS A 2 2.47 -50.08 -9.42
CA HIS A 2 1.30 -49.24 -9.69
C HIS A 2 1.77 -47.79 -9.89
N PRO A 3 1.31 -47.06 -10.92
CA PRO A 3 1.62 -45.65 -11.08
C PRO A 3 0.95 -44.86 -9.94
N GLN A 4 1.72 -44.00 -9.27
CA GLN A 4 1.18 -43.11 -8.24
C GLN A 4 0.23 -42.11 -8.88
N PRO A 5 -0.92 -41.80 -8.23
CA PRO A 5 -1.91 -40.89 -8.78
C PRO A 5 -1.34 -39.47 -8.80
N HIS A 6 -1.59 -38.78 -9.91
CA HIS A 6 -1.21 -37.41 -10.21
C HIS A 6 -1.31 -36.49 -8.99
N GLU A 7 -0.17 -36.09 -8.45
CA GLU A 7 -0.07 -34.95 -7.54
C GLU A 7 -0.54 -33.71 -8.32
N PRO A 8 -1.57 -32.99 -7.86
CA PRO A 8 -2.05 -31.81 -8.56
C PRO A 8 -0.92 -30.76 -8.58
N PRO A 9 -0.77 -29.99 -9.67
CA PRO A 9 0.25 -28.95 -9.73
C PRO A 9 0.04 -28.00 -8.56
N VAL A 10 1.06 -27.87 -7.70
CA VAL A 10 1.07 -26.88 -6.63
C VAL A 10 1.06 -25.51 -7.32
N GLU A 11 -0.12 -24.89 -7.38
CA GLU A 11 -0.25 -23.48 -7.73
C GLU A 11 0.46 -22.69 -6.64
N ILE A 12 1.73 -22.32 -6.88
CA ILE A 12 2.45 -21.38 -6.01
C ILE A 12 1.78 -20.02 -6.21
N ARG A 13 0.75 -19.77 -5.40
CA ARG A 13 0.10 -18.46 -5.35
C ARG A 13 1.06 -17.51 -4.66
N LEU A 14 1.54 -16.54 -5.41
CA LEU A 14 2.29 -15.44 -4.84
C LEU A 14 1.42 -14.75 -3.78
N THR A 15 2.01 -14.41 -2.65
CA THR A 15 1.41 -13.48 -1.72
C THR A 15 1.19 -12.13 -2.40
N GLU A 16 0.32 -11.30 -1.81
CA GLU A 16 0.08 -9.95 -2.31
C GLU A 16 1.39 -9.14 -2.37
N ALA A 17 2.22 -9.24 -1.32
CA ALA A 17 3.52 -8.59 -1.27
C ALA A 17 4.46 -9.05 -2.41
N GLU A 18 4.51 -10.35 -2.69
CA GLU A 18 5.31 -10.89 -3.80
C GLU A 18 4.76 -10.47 -5.16
N THR A 19 3.44 -10.35 -5.31
CA THR A 19 2.79 -9.84 -6.52
C THR A 19 3.17 -8.38 -6.78
N ILE A 20 3.14 -7.55 -5.74
CA ILE A 20 3.55 -6.15 -5.79
C ILE A 20 5.05 -6.05 -6.13
N ALA A 21 5.90 -6.81 -5.43
CA ALA A 21 7.34 -6.84 -5.70
C ALA A 21 7.65 -7.26 -7.15
N LEU A 22 6.91 -8.23 -7.68
CA LEU A 22 7.04 -8.66 -9.07
C LEU A 22 6.62 -7.57 -10.06
N ALA A 23 5.59 -6.77 -9.75
CA ALA A 23 5.19 -5.63 -10.57
C ALA A 23 6.29 -4.57 -10.66
N TYR A 24 6.90 -4.19 -9.53
CA TYR A 24 8.03 -3.26 -9.52
C TYR A 24 9.25 -3.82 -10.26
N ARG A 25 9.58 -5.10 -10.07
CA ARG A 25 10.69 -5.74 -10.78
C ARG A 25 10.46 -5.77 -12.30
N ARG A 26 9.22 -6.02 -12.74
CA ARG A 26 8.85 -5.96 -14.17
C ARG A 26 8.97 -4.53 -14.70
N ALA A 27 8.51 -3.54 -13.96
CA ALA A 27 8.64 -2.12 -14.34
C ALA A 27 10.11 -1.69 -14.46
N ALA A 28 10.98 -2.19 -13.58
CA ALA A 28 12.43 -1.94 -13.60
C ALA A 28 13.21 -2.83 -14.59
N ARG A 29 12.53 -3.57 -15.48
CA ARG A 29 13.16 -4.48 -16.46
C ARG A 29 14.13 -5.50 -15.82
N GLY A 30 13.84 -5.93 -14.60
CA GLY A 30 14.64 -6.89 -13.86
C GLY A 30 15.71 -6.30 -12.94
N ASP A 31 15.93 -4.99 -12.95
CA ASP A 31 16.79 -4.31 -11.97
C ASP A 31 16.12 -4.28 -10.59
N ALA A 32 16.56 -5.17 -9.71
CA ALA A 32 16.00 -5.32 -8.37
C ALA A 32 16.28 -4.12 -7.47
N TRP A 33 17.42 -3.43 -7.65
CA TRP A 33 17.75 -2.26 -6.83
C TRP A 33 16.86 -1.08 -7.19
N SER A 34 16.73 -0.78 -8.49
CA SER A 34 15.82 0.26 -8.96
C SER A 34 14.36 -0.03 -8.63
N ALA A 35 13.93 -1.30 -8.69
CA ALA A 35 12.59 -1.72 -8.27
C ALA A 35 12.34 -1.46 -6.79
N LEU A 36 13.31 -1.78 -5.93
CA LEU A 36 13.21 -1.56 -4.48
C LEU A 36 13.17 -0.08 -4.14
N VAL A 37 14.06 0.73 -4.73
CA VAL A 37 14.09 2.18 -4.52
C VAL A 37 12.74 2.79 -4.90
N ARG A 38 12.20 2.42 -6.06
CA ARG A 38 10.88 2.91 -6.51
C ARG A 38 9.75 2.52 -5.56
N ALA A 39 9.72 1.27 -5.11
CA ALA A 39 8.70 0.80 -4.18
C ALA A 39 8.74 1.56 -2.83
N ILE A 40 9.95 1.91 -2.36
CA ILE A 40 10.13 2.71 -1.14
C ILE A 40 9.68 4.17 -1.37
N GLU A 41 10.03 4.77 -2.51
CA GLU A 41 9.58 6.14 -2.86
C GLU A 41 8.06 6.25 -2.91
N ASP A 42 7.39 5.27 -3.52
CA ASP A 42 5.93 5.23 -3.60
C ASP A 42 5.31 5.04 -2.21
N ALA A 43 5.87 4.14 -1.37
CA ALA A 43 5.41 3.94 0.00
C ALA A 43 5.58 5.18 0.90
N LEU A 44 6.69 5.92 0.75
CA LEU A 44 6.92 7.18 1.46
C LEU A 44 5.96 8.28 0.98
N SER A 45 5.64 8.31 -0.31
CA SER A 45 4.66 9.24 -0.88
C SER A 45 3.26 8.96 -0.34
N ASP A 46 2.85 7.69 -0.29
CA ASP A 46 1.59 7.26 0.30
C ASP A 46 1.48 7.63 1.79
N LEU A 47 2.58 7.48 2.54
CA LEU A 47 2.65 7.90 3.94
C LEU A 47 2.45 9.41 4.08
N ALA A 48 3.18 10.20 3.30
CA ALA A 48 3.07 11.66 3.30
C ALA A 48 1.65 12.14 2.89
N GLU A 49 1.00 11.44 1.96
CA GLU A 49 -0.39 11.70 1.59
C GLU A 49 -1.38 11.33 2.69
N ALA A 50 -1.16 10.21 3.37
CA ALA A 50 -1.97 9.81 4.52
C ALA A 50 -1.84 10.82 5.66
N GLU A 51 -0.64 11.31 5.95
CA GLU A 51 -0.40 12.36 6.95
C GLU A 51 -1.07 13.68 6.57
N ARG A 52 -0.94 14.11 5.31
CA ARG A 52 -1.65 15.31 4.81
C ARG A 52 -3.16 15.20 4.96
N ARG A 53 -3.75 14.04 4.63
CA ARG A 53 -5.18 13.76 4.80
C ARG A 53 -5.60 13.82 6.28
N ARG A 54 -4.77 13.28 7.19
CA ARG A 54 -5.02 13.35 8.65
C ARG A 54 -5.02 14.79 9.14
N LEU A 55 -3.99 15.57 8.81
CA LEU A 55 -3.91 16.98 9.20
C LEU A 55 -5.07 17.82 8.66
N GLN A 56 -5.50 17.59 7.42
CA GLN A 56 -6.68 18.25 6.85
C GLN A 56 -7.96 17.88 7.60
N ARG A 57 -8.14 16.60 7.93
CA ARG A 57 -9.30 16.13 8.71
C ARG A 57 -9.32 16.73 10.11
N ASP A 58 -8.17 16.76 10.78
CA ASP A 58 -8.06 17.32 12.13
C ASP A 58 -8.33 18.82 12.12
N ARG A 59 -7.87 19.55 11.08
CA ARG A 59 -8.20 20.96 10.88
C ARG A 59 -9.71 21.18 10.67
N LEU A 60 -10.38 20.32 9.91
CA LEU A 60 -11.85 20.37 9.73
C LEU A 60 -12.58 20.08 11.04
N ILE A 61 -12.09 19.14 11.85
CA ILE A 61 -12.64 18.85 13.19
C ILE A 61 -12.45 20.06 14.10
N SER A 62 -11.27 20.69 14.13
CA SER A 62 -11.04 21.90 14.92
C SER A 62 -11.93 23.07 14.48
N HIS A 63 -12.12 23.28 13.17
CA HIS A 63 -13.05 24.32 12.68
C HIS A 63 -14.51 23.99 13.02
N GLY A 64 -14.92 22.72 12.92
CA GLY A 64 -16.25 22.26 13.33
C GLY A 64 -16.49 22.44 14.83
N TYR A 65 -15.48 22.13 15.65
CA TYR A 65 -15.51 22.33 17.11
C TYR A 65 -15.61 23.81 17.48
N VAL A 66 -14.80 24.68 16.87
CA VAL A 66 -14.86 26.14 17.09
C VAL A 66 -16.21 26.74 16.67
N ARG A 67 -16.86 26.21 15.62
CA ARG A 67 -18.22 26.66 15.23
C ARG A 67 -19.32 26.12 16.13
N GLY A 68 -19.16 24.92 16.70
CA GLY A 68 -20.08 24.37 17.71
C GLY A 68 -20.00 25.07 19.06
N GLN A 69 -18.95 25.87 19.28
CA GLN A 69 -18.71 26.64 20.50
C GLN A 69 -18.92 28.15 20.26
N ARG A 70 -19.90 28.52 19.43
CA ARG A 70 -20.59 29.80 19.62
C ARG A 70 -21.65 29.57 20.71
N PRO A 71 -21.47 30.06 21.94
CA PRO A 71 -22.60 30.20 22.84
C PRO A 71 -23.59 31.15 22.15
N GLY A 72 -24.87 30.81 22.16
CA GLY A 72 -25.91 31.78 21.83
C GLY A 72 -25.68 33.03 22.69
N ALA A 73 -25.49 34.16 22.01
CA ALA A 73 -25.80 35.47 22.54
C ALA A 73 -27.32 35.66 22.53
#